data_AF-A0A2P2LBZ4-F1
#
_entry.id   AF-A0A2P2LBZ4-F1
#
_cell.length_a   1.000
_cell.length_b   1.000
_cell.length_c   1.000
_cell.angle_alpha   90.00
_cell.angle_beta   90.00
_cell.angle_gamma   90.00
#
_symmetry.space_group_name_H-M   'P 1'
#
loop_
_entity.id
_entity.type
_entity.pdbx_description
1 polymer ?
#
loop_
_entity_poly.entity_id
_entity_poly.type
_entity_poly.pdbx_seq_one_letter_code
_entity_poly.pdbx_strand_id
1 'polypeptide(L)'
;MAMAVRVLLTLLLLVSTVCPSFSIYEDQVGLMDWHQQYIGKVKHAVFHTHKTGRKRVVVSTEENVIASLDLRHGEICESFYFSVELVVFIII
;
A
#
# COMPACT_ATOMS: atom_id res chain seq x y z
N MET A 1 46.07 21.67 5.46
CA MET A 1 46.07 20.62 4.41
C MET A 1 45.62 19.25 4.94
N ALA A 2 46.23 18.71 6.00
CA ALA A 2 45.86 17.38 6.53
C ALA A 2 44.39 17.21 6.93
N MET A 3 43.76 18.23 7.54
CA MET A 3 42.33 18.18 7.91
C MET A 3 41.39 18.19 6.68
N ALA A 4 41.70 18.99 5.67
CA ALA A 4 40.92 19.03 4.42
C ALA A 4 41.00 17.69 3.66
N VAL A 5 42.17 17.05 3.66
CA VAL A 5 42.36 15.71 3.07
C VAL A 5 41.55 14.66 3.84
N ARG A 6 41.54 14.70 5.18
CA ARG A 6 40.71 13.79 6.00
C ARG A 6 39.23 13.96 5.68
N VAL A 7 38.74 15.20 5.60
CA VAL A 7 37.34 15.50 5.26
C VAL A 7 36.98 15.01 3.86
N LEU A 8 37.86 15.23 2.87
CA LEU A 8 37.66 14.75 1.51
C LEU A 8 37.59 13.21 1.44
N LEU A 9 38.49 12.51 2.15
CA LEU A 9 38.50 11.06 2.20
C LEU A 9 37.24 10.50 2.87
N THR A 10 36.76 11.12 3.96
CA THR A 10 35.50 10.72 4.59
C THR A 10 34.30 10.96 3.68
N LEU A 11 34.29 12.04 2.90
CA LEU A 11 33.21 12.32 1.95
C LEU A 11 33.20 11.31 0.81
N LEU A 12 34.38 10.98 0.26
CA LEU A 12 34.51 9.97 -0.80
C LEU A 12 34.07 8.58 -0.33
N LEU A 13 34.41 8.22 0.92
CA LEU A 13 33.94 6.99 1.54
C LEU A 13 32.42 6.99 1.70
N LEU A 14 31.81 8.11 2.06
CA LEU A 14 30.36 8.20 2.20
C LEU A 14 29.66 8.02 0.83
N VAL A 15 30.16 8.70 -0.20
CA VAL A 15 29.59 8.65 -1.55
C VAL A 15 29.72 7.25 -2.16
N SER A 16 30.81 6.52 -1.90
CA SER A 16 30.99 5.17 -2.44
C SER A 16 30.00 4.15 -1.88
N THR A 17 29.40 4.41 -0.72
CA THR A 17 28.40 3.52 -0.09
C THR A 17 26.98 3.67 -0.65
N VAL A 18 26.71 4.70 -1.45
CA VAL A 18 25.36 5.00 -1.94
C VAL A 18 24.89 3.96 -2.95
N CYS A 19 25.70 3.65 -3.97
CA CYS A 19 25.37 2.68 -5.02
C CYS A 19 25.07 1.26 -4.49
N PRO A 20 25.90 0.65 -3.62
CA PRO A 20 25.59 -0.68 -3.11
C PRO A 20 24.36 -0.69 -2.19
N SER A 21 24.06 0.42 -1.51
CA SER A 21 22.84 0.53 -0.69
C SER A 21 21.57 0.42 -1.54
N PHE A 22 21.54 1.08 -2.72
CA PHE A 22 20.41 0.94 -3.66
C PHE A 22 20.35 -0.46 -4.27
N SER A 23 21.48 -1.04 -4.66
CA SER A 23 21.52 -2.39 -5.23
C SER A 23 21.02 -3.45 -4.25
N ILE A 24 21.34 -3.33 -2.96
CA ILE A 24 20.82 -4.24 -1.93
C ILE A 24 19.32 -4.00 -1.71
N TYR A 25 18.86 -2.75 -1.67
CA TYR A 25 17.43 -2.46 -1.52
C TYR A 25 16.59 -3.06 -2.66
N GLU A 26 17.01 -2.86 -3.92
CA GLU A 26 16.31 -3.41 -5.09
C GLU A 26 16.27 -4.94 -5.10
N ASP A 27 17.33 -5.59 -4.60
CA ASP A 27 17.39 -7.04 -4.51
C ASP A 27 16.48 -7.61 -3.41
N GLN A 28 16.22 -6.83 -2.36
CA GLN A 28 15.50 -7.31 -1.18
C GLN A 28 14.02 -6.91 -1.12
N VAL A 29 13.63 -5.81 -1.79
CA VAL A 29 12.25 -5.30 -1.74
C VAL A 29 11.25 -6.34 -2.30
N GLY A 30 10.25 -6.71 -1.49
CA GLY A 30 9.20 -7.63 -1.90
C GLY A 30 9.54 -9.13 -1.86
N LEU A 31 10.79 -9.53 -1.60
CA LEU A 31 11.14 -10.94 -1.41
C LEU A 31 10.75 -11.47 -0.03
N MET A 32 10.87 -10.64 1.01
CA MET A 32 10.60 -11.00 2.42
C MET A 32 9.52 -10.11 3.05
N ASP A 33 8.67 -9.47 2.24
CA ASP A 33 7.61 -8.60 2.72
C ASP A 33 6.25 -9.33 2.61
N TRP A 34 5.90 -10.11 3.64
CA TRP A 34 4.53 -10.62 3.76
C TRP A 34 3.62 -9.53 4.33
N HIS A 35 2.80 -8.93 3.46
CA HIS A 35 1.83 -7.90 3.86
C HIS A 35 0.41 -8.42 3.70
N GLN A 36 -0.24 -8.71 4.83
CA GLN A 36 -1.64 -9.13 4.86
C GLN A 36 -2.51 -8.02 5.45
N GLN A 37 -3.46 -7.54 4.65
CA GLN A 37 -4.39 -6.50 5.05
C GLN A 37 -5.76 -7.10 5.32
N TYR A 38 -6.35 -6.71 6.44
CA TYR A 38 -7.73 -7.03 6.81
C TYR A 38 -8.51 -5.73 6.92
N ILE A 39 -9.78 -5.76 6.52
CA ILE A 39 -10.68 -4.59 6.50
C ILE A 39 -11.66 -4.64 7.69
N GLY A 40 -11.58 -5.68 8.51
CA GLY A 40 -12.48 -5.91 9.65
C GLY A 40 -13.83 -6.50 9.23
N LYS A 41 -14.81 -6.42 10.14
CA LYS A 41 -16.13 -7.04 9.98
C LYS A 41 -17.02 -6.20 9.07
N VAL A 42 -17.63 -6.84 8.07
CA VAL A 42 -18.51 -6.18 7.09
C VAL A 42 -19.87 -5.85 7.71
N LYS A 43 -20.28 -4.58 7.63
CA LYS A 43 -21.63 -4.09 7.95
C LYS A 43 -22.55 -4.19 6.73
N HIS A 44 -22.08 -3.70 5.59
CA HIS A 44 -22.86 -3.63 4.35
C HIS A 44 -22.00 -4.02 3.15
N ALA A 45 -22.62 -4.65 2.15
CA ALA A 45 -21.96 -5.05 0.91
C ALA A 45 -22.86 -4.77 -0.30
N VAL A 46 -22.32 -4.10 -1.32
CA VAL A 46 -23.03 -3.75 -2.56
C VAL A 46 -22.31 -4.37 -3.75
N PHE A 47 -23.02 -5.25 -4.45
CA PHE A 47 -22.49 -5.98 -5.61
C PHE A 47 -22.68 -5.18 -6.88
N HIS A 48 -21.57 -4.78 -7.50
CA HIS A 48 -21.56 -4.14 -8.81
C HIS A 48 -21.17 -5.15 -9.88
N THR A 49 -22.12 -5.48 -10.74
CA THR A 49 -21.86 -6.28 -11.94
C THR A 49 -21.85 -5.35 -13.15
N HIS A 50 -20.65 -4.91 -13.57
CA HIS A 50 -20.52 -4.18 -14.82
C HIS A 50 -20.72 -5.14 -16.00
N LYS A 51 -21.33 -4.67 -17.11
CA LYS A 51 -21.55 -5.47 -18.32
C LYS A 51 -20.24 -6.06 -18.92
N THR A 52 -19.09 -5.51 -18.53
CA THR A 52 -17.74 -5.90 -18.98
C THR A 52 -17.10 -7.03 -18.14
N GLY A 53 -17.85 -7.72 -17.28
CA GLY A 53 -17.42 -9.00 -16.68
C GLY A 53 -16.47 -8.92 -15.47
N ARG A 54 -16.04 -7.72 -15.05
CA ARG A 54 -15.42 -7.49 -13.75
C ARG A 54 -16.50 -7.41 -12.68
N LYS A 55 -16.51 -8.39 -11.77
CA LYS A 55 -17.43 -8.46 -10.63
C LYS A 55 -16.70 -7.87 -9.43
N ARG A 56 -17.17 -6.73 -8.94
CA ARG A 56 -16.62 -6.06 -7.76
C ARG A 56 -17.70 -5.96 -6.69
N VAL A 57 -17.29 -6.05 -5.43
CA VAL A 57 -18.16 -5.78 -4.30
C VAL A 57 -17.56 -4.63 -3.50
N VAL A 58 -18.37 -3.62 -3.23
CA VAL A 58 -17.98 -2.53 -2.34
C VAL A 58 -18.51 -2.88 -0.97
N VAL A 59 -17.62 -2.95 0.03
CA VAL A 59 -17.95 -3.29 1.41
C VAL A 59 -17.70 -2.11 2.32
N SER A 60 -18.61 -1.90 3.28
CA SER A 60 -18.43 -0.98 4.39
C SER A 60 -18.32 -1.81 5.68
N THR A 61 -17.36 -1.48 6.53
CA THR A 61 -17.00 -2.27 7.70
C THR A 61 -17.24 -1.52 9.01
N GLU A 62 -17.21 -2.27 10.12
CA GLU A 62 -17.35 -1.71 11.47
C GLU A 62 -16.20 -0.77 11.86
N GLU A 63 -15.04 -0.95 11.23
CA GLU A 63 -13.84 -0.12 11.43
C GLU A 63 -13.87 1.19 10.62
N ASN A 64 -15.04 1.54 10.08
CA ASN A 64 -15.25 2.71 9.21
C ASN A 64 -14.37 2.69 7.95
N VAL A 65 -14.05 1.49 7.46
CA VAL A 65 -13.34 1.31 6.18
C VAL A 65 -14.34 0.97 5.10
N ILE A 66 -14.22 1.65 3.97
CA ILE A 66 -14.87 1.25 2.71
C ILE A 66 -13.82 0.67 1.80
N ALA A 67 -14.07 -0.53 1.31
CA ALA A 67 -13.15 -1.21 0.42
C ALA A 67 -13.87 -1.76 -0.80
N SER A 68 -13.18 -1.73 -1.94
CA SER A 68 -13.59 -2.41 -3.16
C SER A 68 -12.83 -3.72 -3.25
N LEU A 69 -13.56 -4.83 -3.33
CA LEU A 69 -12.99 -6.18 -3.41
C LEU A 69 -13.30 -6.81 -4.77
N ASP A 70 -12.32 -7.53 -5.33
CA ASP A 70 -12.56 -8.40 -6.48
C ASP A 70 -13.21 -9.70 -6.01
N LEU A 71 -14.35 -10.05 -6.60
CA LEU A 71 -15.09 -11.27 -6.27
C LEU A 71 -14.41 -12.56 -6.76
N ARG A 72 -13.39 -12.47 -7.61
CA ARG A 72 -12.66 -13.66 -8.11
C ARG A 72 -11.60 -14.16 -7.13
N HIS A 73 -10.82 -13.24 -6.56
CA HIS A 73 -9.65 -13.57 -5.74
C HIS A 73 -9.77 -13.07 -4.30
N GLY A 74 -10.77 -12.23 -3.98
CA GLY A 74 -10.91 -11.62 -2.66
C GLY A 74 -9.89 -10.52 -2.38
N GLU A 75 -9.14 -10.11 -3.40
CA GLU A 75 -8.12 -9.05 -3.28
C GLU A 75 -8.76 -7.69 -3.06
N ILE A 76 -8.09 -6.89 -2.23
CA ILE A 76 -8.46 -5.51 -1.95
C ILE A 76 -7.95 -4.66 -3.11
N CYS A 77 -8.86 -4.11 -3.90
CA CYS A 77 -8.50 -3.20 -4.98
C CYS A 77 -8.14 -1.81 -4.43
N GLU A 78 -9.02 -1.26 -3.58
CA GLU A 78 -8.91 0.08 -3.01
C GLU A 78 -9.55 0.07 -1.62
N SER A 79 -8.96 0.78 -0.64
CA SER A 79 -9.50 0.94 0.71
C SER A 79 -9.39 2.39 1.17
N PHE A 80 -10.45 2.88 1.82
CA PHE A 80 -10.58 4.25 2.31
C PHE A 80 -11.09 4.25 3.75
N TYR A 81 -10.38 4.95 4.64
CA TYR A 81 -10.78 5.16 6.03
C TYR A 81 -11.67 6.40 6.13
N PHE A 82 -12.84 6.27 6.74
CA PHE A 82 -13.76 7.36 6.99
C PHE A 82 -13.91 7.60 8.49
N SER A 83 -14.17 8.86 8.87
CA SER A 83 -14.20 9.26 10.28
C SER A 83 -15.61 9.24 10.89
N VAL A 84 -16.70 9.21 10.11
CA VAL A 84 -18.08 9.26 10.63
C VAL A 84 -19.12 8.59 9.70
N GLU A 85 -20.20 8.06 10.28
CA GLU A 85 -21.36 7.28 9.76
C GLU A 85 -22.05 7.70 8.44
N LEU A 86 -21.65 8.80 7.79
CA LEU A 86 -22.32 9.29 6.58
C LEU A 86 -21.64 8.78 5.31
N VAL A 87 -21.81 7.49 4.99
CA VAL A 87 -21.35 6.99 3.67
C VAL A 87 -22.33 6.03 2.98
N VAL A 88 -23.63 6.23 3.20
CA VAL A 88 -24.66 5.58 2.36
C VAL A 88 -24.93 6.37 1.07
N PHE A 89 -24.52 7.64 0.99
CA PHE A 89 -24.92 8.53 -0.11
C PHE A 89 -23.96 8.62 -1.31
N ILE A 90 -22.76 8.03 -1.26
CA ILE A 90 -21.75 8.18 -2.34
C ILE A 90 -21.76 7.01 -3.34
N ILE A 91 -22.58 5.97 -3.13
CA ILE A 91 -22.53 4.72 -3.91
C ILE A 91 -23.86 4.40 -4.64
N ILE A 92 -24.62 5.43 -5.05
CA ILE A 92 -25.77 5.31 -5.97
C ILE A 92 -25.50 6.15 -7.21
#